data_AF-A0A7V8CUZ0-F1
#
_entry.id   AF-A0A7V8CUZ0-F1
#
_cell.length_a   1.000
_cell.length_b   1.000
_cell.length_c   1.000
_cell.angle_alpha   90.00
_cell.angle_beta   90.00
_cell.angle_gamma   90.00
#
_symmetry.space_group_name_H-M   'P 1'
#
loop_
_entity.id
_entity.type
_entity.pdbx_description
1 polymer ?
#
loop_
_entity_poly.entity_id
_entity_poly.type
_entity_poly.pdbx_seq_one_letter_code
_entity_poly.pdbx_strand_id
1 'polypeptide(L)'
;MTMKFLPGMTNVLEVLNQMWEAFAAGPYNALPLTGGTMTGPLTAPQVTATSSLSARVVGVAAQEVLKLSVISQTTGNTRTVIKMGYSGDGYGTRIVSGGDPTVGYSGYTAFETGDGPSGYLERMRITNRGSVLVGTEADNNADLLQVAGSGGFSPVGAMGTALMRAGLSGSVETLVLRAGNGALLPTAASAMYLGKNSNTDRGISTLGTVNTLGNDYAEYIFKCLLCGLIAKGQIIGITADNTITDRWADAVMFAIKSTAPSFVGGDSWASSAGPRPEPQAGPVPIPAPRRIDVLEQLPVPDTNPPEYRDVVIPGDTDAEWAAKQAAYAAARAAYDAAAQLDADALHAFETALEAARQTVDRIAIAGRVPVNVLGAQPGDYIVPVQDGQGITGIAVHADDIKMPQYLRAVGRVISIEPDGRAYVMVKAV
;
A
#
# COMPACT_ATOMS: atom_id res chain seq x y z
N MET A 1 53.41 83.36 -15.70
CA MET A 1 52.52 82.23 -16.03
C MET A 1 51.95 82.48 -17.40
N THR A 2 52.50 81.82 -18.42
CA THR A 2 51.99 81.88 -19.80
C THR A 2 50.61 81.22 -19.85
N MET A 3 49.59 81.97 -20.26
CA MET A 3 48.26 81.42 -20.55
C MET A 3 48.38 80.44 -21.72
N LYS A 4 47.90 79.20 -21.52
CA LYS A 4 48.00 78.09 -22.48
C LYS A 4 46.83 78.01 -23.46
N PHE A 5 45.99 79.03 -23.59
CA PHE A 5 44.81 79.01 -24.46
C PHE A 5 44.97 80.01 -25.61
N LEU A 6 44.78 79.54 -26.85
CA LEU A 6 44.80 80.35 -28.07
C LEU A 6 43.42 80.98 -28.32
N PRO A 7 43.34 82.12 -29.03
CA PRO A 7 42.07 82.74 -29.41
C PRO A 7 41.16 81.76 -30.16
N GLY A 8 39.92 81.59 -29.69
CA GLY A 8 38.92 80.67 -30.26
C GLY A 8 38.78 79.33 -29.54
N MET A 9 39.58 79.05 -28.50
CA MET A 9 39.37 77.88 -27.64
C MET A 9 38.30 78.19 -26.58
N THR A 10 37.19 77.45 -26.60
CA THR A 10 36.13 77.49 -25.58
C THR A 10 36.76 77.32 -24.20
N ASN A 11 36.50 78.25 -23.28
CA ASN A 11 37.13 78.16 -21.96
C ASN A 11 36.57 76.94 -21.21
N VAL A 12 37.31 76.44 -20.22
CA VAL A 12 36.93 75.22 -19.47
C VAL A 12 35.53 75.32 -18.84
N LEU A 13 35.10 76.54 -18.46
CA LEU A 13 33.79 76.79 -17.86
C LEU A 13 32.66 76.70 -18.89
N GLU A 14 32.86 77.17 -20.10
CA GLU A 14 31.90 77.02 -21.20
C GLU A 14 31.78 75.57 -21.66
N VAL A 15 32.88 74.82 -21.71
CA VAL A 15 32.84 73.38 -21.98
C VAL A 15 32.10 72.65 -20.87
N LEU A 16 32.31 73.01 -19.59
CA LEU A 16 31.55 72.45 -18.48
C LEU A 16 30.06 72.73 -18.57
N ASN A 17 29.68 73.97 -18.95
CA ASN A 17 28.28 74.34 -19.11
C ASN A 17 27.63 73.63 -20.30
N GLN A 18 28.34 73.48 -21.42
CA GLN A 18 27.87 72.68 -22.55
C GLN A 18 27.71 71.21 -22.17
N MET A 19 28.61 70.65 -21.35
CA MET A 19 28.45 69.30 -20.82
C MET A 19 27.25 69.19 -19.88
N TRP A 20 27.02 70.19 -19.03
CA TRP A 20 25.85 70.23 -18.14
C TRP A 20 24.54 70.32 -18.92
N GLU A 21 24.47 71.20 -19.93
CA GLU A 21 23.28 71.30 -20.79
C GLU A 21 23.07 70.05 -21.63
N ALA A 22 24.14 69.43 -22.15
CA ALA A 22 24.06 68.14 -22.83
C ALA A 22 23.65 67.00 -21.89
N PHE A 23 23.97 67.07 -20.60
CA PHE A 23 23.53 66.10 -19.60
C PHE A 23 22.06 66.33 -19.20
N ALA A 24 21.63 67.59 -19.10
CA ALA A 24 20.25 67.97 -18.81
C ALA A 24 19.29 67.72 -20.00
N ALA A 25 19.78 67.88 -21.24
CA ALA A 25 19.01 67.71 -22.48
C ALA A 25 19.23 66.34 -23.15
N GLY A 26 20.27 65.60 -22.77
CA GLY A 26 20.64 64.33 -23.39
C GLY A 26 19.84 63.13 -22.88
N PRO A 27 19.90 61.99 -23.60
CA PRO A 27 19.14 60.76 -23.28
C PRO A 27 19.58 60.07 -21.97
N TYR A 28 20.44 60.72 -21.18
CA TYR A 28 21.02 60.20 -19.95
C TYR A 28 20.19 60.50 -18.70
N ASN A 29 19.13 61.33 -18.81
CA ASN A 29 18.01 61.25 -17.89
C ASN A 29 17.21 59.99 -18.23
N ALA A 30 17.55 58.91 -17.53
CA ALA A 30 16.89 57.62 -17.58
C ALA A 30 15.38 57.78 -17.73
N LEU A 31 14.78 57.04 -18.68
CA LEU A 31 13.33 56.96 -18.81
C LEU A 31 12.70 56.81 -17.42
N PRO A 32 11.92 57.81 -16.95
CA PRO A 32 11.07 57.58 -15.79
C PRO A 32 9.96 56.65 -16.29
N LEU A 33 10.14 55.34 -16.14
CA LEU A 33 9.12 54.34 -16.48
C LEU A 33 7.99 54.30 -15.44
N THR A 34 7.68 55.43 -14.80
CA THR A 34 6.46 55.59 -14.02
C THR A 34 5.27 55.71 -14.98
N GLY A 35 4.80 54.56 -15.49
CA GLY A 35 3.48 54.43 -16.14
C GLY A 35 3.42 54.15 -17.65
N GLY A 36 4.51 53.75 -18.31
CA GLY A 36 4.51 53.44 -19.76
C GLY A 36 4.33 51.94 -20.09
N THR A 37 3.73 51.61 -21.24
CA THR A 37 3.75 50.24 -21.81
C THR A 37 4.99 50.09 -22.70
N MET A 38 5.87 49.14 -22.36
CA MET A 38 6.97 48.76 -23.26
C MET A 38 6.43 47.87 -24.38
N THR A 39 6.65 48.25 -25.63
CA THR A 39 6.32 47.44 -26.82
C THR A 39 7.61 47.02 -27.53
N GLY A 40 7.67 45.79 -28.03
CA GLY A 40 8.85 45.21 -28.69
C GLY A 40 9.56 44.11 -27.89
N PRO A 41 10.53 43.40 -28.49
CA PRO A 41 11.28 42.35 -27.81
C PRO A 41 12.12 42.93 -26.68
N LEU A 42 11.87 42.47 -25.44
CA LEU A 42 12.72 42.77 -24.30
C LEU A 42 13.95 41.86 -24.35
N THR A 43 15.13 42.43 -24.57
CA THR A 43 16.42 41.72 -24.61
C THR A 43 17.12 41.65 -23.25
N ALA A 44 16.49 42.15 -22.19
CA ALA A 44 17.04 42.09 -20.84
C ALA A 44 17.10 40.63 -20.34
N PRO A 45 18.23 40.19 -19.74
CA PRO A 45 18.41 38.80 -19.30
C PRO A 45 17.59 38.43 -18.06
N GLN A 46 17.08 39.42 -17.32
CA GLN A 46 16.33 39.22 -16.09
C GLN A 46 15.27 40.32 -15.91
N VAL A 47 14.07 39.92 -15.50
CA VAL A 47 13.01 40.82 -15.06
C VAL A 47 12.80 40.60 -13.56
N THR A 48 13.08 41.62 -12.75
CA THR A 48 12.85 41.62 -11.30
C THR A 48 11.70 42.56 -10.98
N ALA A 49 10.60 42.05 -10.40
CA ALA A 49 9.48 42.87 -9.94
C ALA A 49 9.48 42.97 -8.41
N THR A 50 9.27 44.18 -7.88
CA THR A 50 9.28 44.45 -6.43
C THR A 50 7.94 44.21 -5.74
N SER A 51 6.86 43.99 -6.51
CA SER A 51 5.51 43.73 -5.98
C SER A 51 4.86 42.53 -6.65
N SER A 52 4.59 42.60 -7.96
CA SER A 52 4.02 41.50 -8.73
C SER A 52 4.48 41.57 -10.19
N LEU A 53 4.65 40.39 -10.79
CA LEU A 53 4.84 40.25 -12.23
C LEU A 53 3.63 39.53 -12.81
N SER A 54 2.81 40.26 -13.57
CA SER A 54 1.68 39.68 -14.31
C SER A 54 2.10 39.42 -15.74
N ALA A 55 2.38 38.16 -16.09
CA ALA A 55 2.63 37.75 -17.47
C ALA A 55 1.32 37.28 -18.12
N ARG A 56 0.90 37.97 -19.18
CA ARG A 56 -0.30 37.64 -19.96
C ARG A 56 0.07 37.46 -21.42
N VAL A 57 -0.26 36.30 -21.99
CA VAL A 57 -0.23 36.09 -23.45
C VAL A 57 -1.57 36.58 -23.99
N VAL A 58 -1.56 37.46 -25.00
CA VAL A 58 -2.76 37.92 -25.69
C VAL A 58 -2.58 37.65 -27.18
N GLY A 59 -3.24 36.63 -27.70
CA GLY A 59 -3.20 36.25 -29.11
C GLY A 59 -4.57 35.93 -29.68
N VAL A 60 -4.66 35.90 -31.01
CA VAL A 60 -5.86 35.48 -31.75
C VAL A 60 -5.49 34.24 -32.60
N ALA A 61 -5.09 33.13 -31.96
CA ALA A 61 -5.17 31.75 -32.51
C ALA A 61 -4.44 30.68 -31.66
N ALA A 62 -5.21 29.64 -31.34
CA ALA A 62 -4.92 28.21 -31.13
C ALA A 62 -3.85 27.69 -30.16
N GLN A 63 -2.75 28.36 -29.79
CA GLN A 63 -1.87 27.88 -28.70
C GLN A 63 -1.17 29.02 -27.96
N GLU A 64 -1.88 29.61 -27.00
CA GLU A 64 -1.32 30.54 -26.02
C GLU A 64 -0.60 29.73 -24.92
N VAL A 65 0.73 29.76 -24.88
CA VAL A 65 1.52 29.04 -23.88
C VAL A 65 2.45 30.02 -23.16
N LEU A 66 2.28 30.16 -21.84
CA LEU A 66 3.28 30.78 -20.98
C LEU A 66 4.40 29.75 -20.73
N LYS A 67 5.50 29.86 -21.49
CA LYS A 67 6.65 28.97 -21.35
C LYS A 67 7.48 29.35 -20.12
N LEU A 68 7.51 28.49 -19.11
CA LEU A 68 8.47 28.53 -18.01
C LEU A 68 9.57 27.51 -18.36
N SER A 69 10.73 27.98 -18.82
CA SER A 69 11.86 27.12 -19.20
C SER A 69 13.12 27.62 -18.52
N VAL A 70 13.78 26.73 -17.78
CA VAL A 70 15.19 26.91 -17.38
C VAL A 70 16.02 26.26 -18.49
N ILE A 71 16.99 26.97 -19.06
CA ILE A 71 17.97 26.39 -20.00
C ILE A 71 19.32 26.47 -19.32
N SER A 72 19.81 25.33 -18.79
CA SER A 72 21.18 25.24 -18.26
C SER A 72 22.15 25.14 -19.44
N GLN A 73 23.19 26.00 -19.47
CA GLN A 73 24.30 25.88 -20.43
C GLN A 73 25.39 24.92 -19.93
N THR A 74 25.21 24.33 -18.75
CA THR A 74 26.12 23.37 -18.13
C THR A 74 25.51 21.97 -18.19
N THR A 75 26.33 20.96 -18.49
CA THR A 75 25.92 19.54 -18.54
C THR A 75 25.37 19.09 -17.18
N GLY A 76 24.08 18.73 -17.13
CA GLY A 76 23.42 18.13 -15.96
C GLY A 76 22.03 18.72 -15.67
N ASN A 77 21.09 17.82 -15.35
CA ASN A 77 19.73 18.03 -14.81
C ASN A 77 19.14 19.46 -14.87
N THR A 78 18.34 19.72 -15.91
CA THR A 78 17.55 20.94 -16.03
C THR A 78 16.21 20.76 -15.29
N ARG A 79 16.09 21.29 -14.07
CA ARG A 79 14.83 21.26 -13.30
C ARG A 79 14.04 22.54 -13.54
N THR A 80 12.79 22.41 -14.00
CA THR A 80 11.81 23.50 -13.97
C THR A 80 10.93 23.35 -12.74
N VAL A 81 10.83 24.40 -11.93
CA VAL A 81 10.07 24.40 -10.67
C VAL A 81 9.01 25.48 -10.69
N ILE A 82 7.77 25.11 -10.39
CA ILE A 82 6.70 26.06 -10.05
C ILE A 82 6.52 26.00 -8.54
N LYS A 83 6.93 27.06 -7.83
CA LYS A 83 6.78 27.18 -6.37
C LYS A 83 5.49 27.90 -6.02
N MET A 84 4.77 27.38 -5.04
CA MET A 84 3.52 27.95 -4.52
C MET A 84 3.60 27.93 -2.98
N GLY A 85 3.65 29.10 -2.34
CA GLY A 85 3.76 29.21 -0.87
C GLY A 85 4.77 30.26 -0.38
N TYR A 86 5.07 30.24 0.92
CA TYR A 86 6.01 31.16 1.57
C TYR A 86 7.45 30.91 1.11
N SER A 87 8.24 31.96 0.90
CA SER A 87 9.56 31.88 0.26
C SER A 87 10.73 31.57 1.20
N GLY A 88 10.51 31.60 2.51
CA GLY A 88 11.52 31.25 3.52
C GLY A 88 11.50 29.77 3.89
N ASP A 89 12.69 29.20 4.09
CA ASP A 89 12.97 27.95 4.82
C ASP A 89 12.08 26.75 4.50
N GLY A 90 11.91 26.43 3.21
CA GLY A 90 11.33 25.15 2.78
C GLY A 90 9.82 25.00 2.95
N TYR A 91 9.09 26.04 3.35
CA TYR A 91 7.63 25.97 3.50
C TYR A 91 6.89 26.01 2.15
N GLY A 92 5.86 25.17 2.00
CA GLY A 92 4.91 25.22 0.88
C GLY A 92 4.94 24.03 -0.07
N THR A 93 4.46 24.22 -1.29
CA THR A 93 4.33 23.16 -2.31
C THR A 93 5.06 23.57 -3.58
N ARG A 94 5.66 22.59 -4.27
CA ARG A 94 6.18 22.81 -5.62
C ARG A 94 5.87 21.65 -6.55
N ILE A 95 5.72 21.99 -7.82
CA ILE A 95 5.71 21.02 -8.91
C ILE A 95 7.08 21.07 -9.56
N VAL A 96 7.74 19.93 -9.62
CA VAL A 96 9.05 19.77 -10.24
C VAL A 96 8.95 18.83 -11.42
N SER A 97 9.80 19.07 -12.40
CA SER A 97 10.11 18.11 -13.45
C SER A 97 11.58 17.73 -13.36
N GLY A 98 11.89 16.47 -13.65
CA GLY A 98 13.25 15.96 -13.66
C GLY A 98 13.43 14.88 -14.71
N GLY A 99 14.68 14.61 -15.07
CA GLY A 99 15.04 13.68 -16.13
C GLY A 99 16.31 14.17 -16.83
N ASP A 100 17.19 13.24 -17.15
CA ASP A 100 18.44 13.55 -17.84
C ASP A 100 18.70 12.51 -18.93
N PRO A 101 18.42 12.85 -20.20
CA PRO A 101 18.59 11.94 -21.31
C PRO A 101 20.07 11.61 -21.58
N THR A 102 21.02 12.37 -21.02
CA THR A 102 22.46 12.17 -21.26
C THR A 102 23.07 11.08 -20.38
N VAL A 103 22.43 10.77 -19.25
CA VAL A 103 22.85 9.72 -18.29
C VAL A 103 21.76 8.66 -18.07
N GLY A 104 20.73 8.64 -18.93
CA GLY A 104 19.68 7.61 -18.94
C GLY A 104 18.62 7.76 -17.84
N TYR A 105 18.50 8.93 -17.20
CA TYR A 105 17.44 9.17 -16.22
C TYR A 105 16.12 9.49 -16.93
N SER A 106 15.13 8.63 -16.72
CA SER A 106 13.76 8.80 -17.18
C SER A 106 13.15 10.12 -16.72
N GLY A 107 12.35 10.74 -17.59
CA GLY A 107 11.57 11.92 -17.25
C GLY A 107 10.50 11.64 -16.19
N TYR A 108 10.23 12.61 -15.32
CA TYR A 108 9.15 12.55 -14.35
C TYR A 108 8.61 13.94 -14.01
N THR A 109 7.38 13.97 -13.50
CA THR A 109 6.76 15.14 -12.86
C THR A 109 6.43 14.78 -11.43
N ALA A 110 6.88 15.57 -10.47
CA ALA A 110 6.65 15.31 -9.05
C ALA A 110 6.03 16.50 -8.32
N PHE A 111 5.25 16.18 -7.29
CA PHE A 111 4.64 17.08 -6.34
C PHE A 111 5.38 16.93 -5.02
N GLU A 112 5.97 18.03 -4.56
CA GLU A 112 6.74 18.05 -3.34
C GLU A 112 6.14 19.04 -2.34
N THR A 113 6.19 18.69 -1.05
CA THR A 113 5.76 19.55 0.05
C THR A 113 6.89 19.69 1.05
N GLY A 114 7.01 20.87 1.65
CA GLY A 114 7.92 21.12 2.76
C GLY A 114 7.23 21.84 3.90
N ASP A 115 7.59 21.45 5.11
CA ASP A 115 7.03 21.89 6.38
C ASP A 115 8.08 22.54 7.30
N GLY A 116 9.23 22.93 6.74
CA GLY A 116 10.25 23.67 7.45
C GLY A 116 11.64 23.58 6.84
N PRO A 117 12.68 23.94 7.62
CA PRO A 117 14.06 24.09 7.15
C PRO A 117 14.68 22.80 6.58
N SER A 118 14.07 21.64 6.83
CA SER A 118 14.44 20.34 6.26
C SER A 118 14.20 20.22 4.75
N GLY A 119 13.54 21.21 4.13
CA GLY A 119 13.34 21.29 2.69
C GLY A 119 12.09 20.57 2.17
N TYR A 120 12.03 20.40 0.86
CA TYR A 120 10.89 19.76 0.19
C TYR A 120 11.11 18.25 0.07
N LEU A 121 10.07 17.49 0.38
CA LEU A 121 10.01 16.04 0.20
C LEU A 121 9.06 15.71 -0.95
N GLU A 122 9.47 14.78 -1.82
CA GLU A 122 8.59 14.24 -2.84
C GLU A 122 7.46 13.42 -2.18
N ARG A 123 6.22 13.79 -2.49
CA ARG A 123 5.03 13.11 -1.97
C ARG A 123 4.38 12.25 -3.04
N MET A 124 4.39 12.71 -4.28
CA MET A 124 3.78 12.03 -5.42
C MET A 124 4.58 12.30 -6.69
N ARG A 125 4.70 11.28 -7.56
CA ARG A 125 5.36 11.37 -8.87
C ARG A 125 4.53 10.70 -9.96
N ILE A 126 4.60 11.26 -11.16
CA ILE A 126 4.22 10.60 -12.42
C ILE A 126 5.50 10.28 -13.18
N THR A 127 5.76 9.00 -13.44
CA THR A 127 6.96 8.52 -14.17
C THR A 127 6.79 8.64 -15.69
N ASN A 128 7.88 8.44 -16.45
CA ASN A 128 7.82 8.36 -17.92
C ASN A 128 6.92 7.24 -18.45
N ARG A 129 6.67 6.20 -17.65
CA ARG A 129 5.75 5.09 -17.96
C ARG A 129 4.28 5.47 -17.72
N GLY A 130 4.03 6.60 -17.06
CA GLY A 130 2.70 7.04 -16.64
C GLY A 130 2.26 6.47 -15.30
N SER A 131 3.16 5.82 -14.55
CA SER A 131 2.87 5.32 -13.21
C SER A 131 2.78 6.47 -12.21
N VAL A 132 1.77 6.43 -11.35
CA VAL A 132 1.59 7.32 -10.22
C VAL A 132 2.20 6.67 -8.97
N LEU A 133 3.23 7.29 -8.41
CA LEU A 133 3.89 6.85 -7.19
C LEU A 133 3.50 7.82 -6.06
N VAL A 134 3.20 7.30 -4.87
CA VAL A 134 2.92 8.08 -3.66
C VAL A 134 3.80 7.54 -2.53
N GLY A 135 4.62 8.40 -1.92
CA GLY A 135 5.52 7.99 -0.82
C GLY A 135 6.74 7.14 -1.22
N THR A 136 7.00 6.95 -2.51
CA THR A 136 8.20 6.29 -3.06
C THR A 136 8.64 6.95 -4.35
N GLU A 137 9.95 6.92 -4.62
CA GLU A 137 10.53 7.39 -5.89
C GLU A 137 10.89 6.24 -6.84
N ALA A 138 10.91 5.00 -6.35
CA ALA A 138 11.29 3.80 -7.09
C ALA A 138 10.06 3.16 -7.75
N ASP A 139 10.06 3.08 -9.08
CA ASP A 139 9.05 2.35 -9.85
C ASP A 139 9.39 0.84 -9.85
N ASN A 140 8.46 0.01 -9.38
CA ASN A 140 8.61 -1.45 -9.40
C ASN A 140 8.44 -2.11 -10.80
N ASN A 141 8.18 -1.32 -11.85
CA ASN A 141 7.94 -1.75 -13.22
C ASN A 141 6.73 -2.70 -13.43
N ALA A 142 5.85 -2.84 -12.43
CA ALA A 142 4.63 -3.63 -12.51
C ALA A 142 3.38 -2.75 -12.43
N ASP A 143 3.29 -1.91 -11.39
CA ASP A 143 2.04 -1.21 -11.05
C ASP A 143 1.99 0.20 -11.65
N LEU A 144 0.81 0.63 -12.11
CA LEU A 144 0.55 2.00 -12.55
C LEU A 144 0.15 2.95 -11.40
N LEU A 145 -0.18 2.42 -10.22
CA LEU A 145 -0.41 3.19 -9.00
C LEU A 145 0.29 2.48 -7.83
N GLN A 146 1.34 3.10 -7.29
CA GLN A 146 2.12 2.58 -6.17
C GLN A 146 1.98 3.53 -4.98
N VAL A 147 1.63 3.01 -3.80
CA VAL A 147 1.57 3.79 -2.56
C VAL A 147 2.47 3.10 -1.55
N ALA A 148 3.53 3.79 -1.11
CA ALA A 148 4.47 3.32 -0.10
C ALA A 148 4.27 4.06 1.23
N GLY A 149 4.45 3.33 2.33
CA GLY A 149 4.22 3.80 3.70
C GLY A 149 3.04 3.12 4.39
N SER A 150 2.95 3.28 5.71
CA SER A 150 1.88 2.75 6.56
C SER A 150 0.72 3.76 6.66
N GLY A 151 -0.18 3.77 5.67
CA GLY A 151 -1.38 4.63 5.67
C GLY A 151 -2.47 4.06 4.77
N GLY A 152 -3.71 4.00 5.26
CA GLY A 152 -4.86 3.47 4.50
C GLY A 152 -5.66 4.57 3.77
N PHE A 153 -6.51 4.17 2.82
CA PHE A 153 -7.54 5.05 2.25
C PHE A 153 -8.62 5.34 3.30
N SER A 154 -8.42 6.36 4.14
CA SER A 154 -9.36 6.73 5.21
C SER A 154 -10.48 7.64 4.67
N PRO A 155 -11.76 7.26 4.76
CA PRO A 155 -12.85 8.15 4.39
C PRO A 155 -13.00 9.29 5.42
N VAL A 156 -13.30 10.50 4.94
CA VAL A 156 -13.91 11.57 5.74
C VAL A 156 -15.43 11.62 5.49
N GLY A 157 -16.08 10.47 5.28
CA GLY A 157 -17.45 10.38 4.75
C GLY A 157 -18.32 9.28 5.37
N ALA A 158 -19.62 9.33 5.10
CA ALA A 158 -20.63 8.39 5.63
C ALA A 158 -20.40 6.92 5.20
N MET A 159 -20.86 5.98 6.00
CA MET A 159 -20.76 4.53 5.74
C MET A 159 -21.37 4.15 4.38
N GLY A 160 -20.75 3.20 3.67
CA GLY A 160 -21.22 2.74 2.34
C GLY A 160 -20.74 3.57 1.15
N THR A 161 -20.04 4.69 1.39
CA THR A 161 -19.34 5.47 0.36
C THR A 161 -18.30 4.62 -0.36
N ALA A 162 -18.20 4.73 -1.68
CA ALA A 162 -17.16 4.03 -2.44
C ALA A 162 -15.78 4.61 -2.10
N LEU A 163 -14.82 3.75 -1.77
CA LEU A 163 -13.43 4.11 -1.48
C LEU A 163 -12.55 4.00 -2.73
N MET A 164 -12.78 2.99 -3.55
CA MET A 164 -12.06 2.77 -4.81
C MET A 164 -13.01 2.18 -5.85
N ARG A 165 -12.95 2.73 -7.06
CA ARG A 165 -13.66 2.23 -8.24
C ARG A 165 -12.65 2.06 -9.37
N ALA A 166 -12.63 0.90 -10.01
CA ALA A 166 -11.93 0.69 -11.26
C ALA A 166 -12.90 0.07 -12.27
N GLY A 167 -12.79 0.49 -13.53
CA GLY A 167 -13.66 0.05 -14.63
C GLY A 167 -13.04 0.38 -15.98
N LEU A 168 -13.55 -0.25 -17.04
CA LEU A 168 -13.16 0.07 -18.41
C LEU A 168 -13.78 1.42 -18.80
N SER A 169 -13.03 2.26 -19.53
CA SER A 169 -13.57 3.52 -20.07
C SER A 169 -14.83 3.26 -20.90
N GLY A 170 -15.95 3.90 -20.52
CA GLY A 170 -17.23 3.73 -21.21
C GLY A 170 -18.01 2.46 -20.85
N SER A 171 -17.64 1.74 -19.77
CA SER A 171 -18.35 0.55 -19.29
C SER A 171 -18.70 0.62 -17.80
N VAL A 172 -19.40 -0.40 -17.31
CA VAL A 172 -19.77 -0.58 -15.90
C VAL A 172 -18.53 -0.83 -15.03
N GLU A 173 -18.59 -0.42 -13.77
CA GLU A 173 -17.51 -0.60 -12.79
C GLU A 173 -17.20 -2.11 -12.60
N THR A 174 -15.92 -2.49 -12.73
CA THR A 174 -15.47 -3.88 -12.64
C THR A 174 -14.91 -4.24 -11.26
N LEU A 175 -14.56 -3.24 -10.45
CA LEU A 175 -14.12 -3.39 -9.07
C LEU A 175 -14.65 -2.22 -8.23
N VAL A 176 -15.37 -2.54 -7.15
CA VAL A 176 -15.88 -1.53 -6.20
C VAL A 176 -15.52 -1.94 -4.78
N LEU A 177 -14.70 -1.14 -4.11
CA LEU A 177 -14.43 -1.24 -2.68
C LEU A 177 -15.23 -0.16 -1.96
N ARG A 178 -16.02 -0.54 -0.95
CA ARG A 178 -16.91 0.37 -0.19
C ARG A 178 -16.43 0.53 1.25
N ALA A 179 -16.69 1.71 1.81
CA ALA A 179 -16.41 2.00 3.21
C ALA A 179 -17.31 1.16 4.12
N GLY A 180 -16.69 0.31 4.93
CA GLY A 180 -17.30 -0.39 6.05
C GLY A 180 -16.81 0.21 7.38
N ASN A 181 -17.67 0.21 8.40
CA ASN A 181 -17.32 0.54 9.78
C ASN A 181 -17.90 -0.53 10.74
N GLY A 182 -17.71 -1.80 10.39
CA GLY A 182 -18.33 -2.94 11.08
C GLY A 182 -17.32 -3.99 11.49
N ALA A 183 -17.19 -4.18 12.81
CA ALA A 183 -16.47 -5.23 13.55
C ALA A 183 -14.96 -5.37 13.27
N LEU A 184 -14.26 -6.00 14.22
CA LEU A 184 -12.88 -6.46 14.04
C LEU A 184 -12.83 -7.35 12.79
N LEU A 185 -11.75 -7.23 12.00
CA LEU A 185 -11.49 -8.15 10.90
C LEU A 185 -11.46 -9.59 11.44
N PRO A 186 -11.80 -10.61 10.62
CA PRO A 186 -11.63 -12.00 11.02
C PRO A 186 -10.23 -12.22 11.61
N THR A 187 -10.11 -12.94 12.73
CA THR A 187 -8.83 -13.14 13.43
C THR A 187 -8.02 -14.31 12.85
N ALA A 188 -8.61 -15.11 11.97
CA ALA A 188 -7.95 -16.21 11.28
C ALA A 188 -7.07 -15.71 10.13
N ALA A 189 -5.86 -16.24 10.01
CA ALA A 189 -4.91 -15.83 8.98
C ALA A 189 -5.49 -16.00 7.56
N SER A 190 -5.58 -14.89 6.82
CA SER A 190 -6.04 -14.85 5.42
C SER A 190 -5.20 -13.86 4.62
N ALA A 191 -5.12 -14.07 3.31
CA ALA A 191 -4.54 -13.10 2.39
C ALA A 191 -5.44 -11.86 2.19
N MET A 192 -6.73 -11.97 2.52
CA MET A 192 -7.71 -10.91 2.38
C MET A 192 -8.71 -10.95 3.53
N TYR A 193 -8.89 -9.81 4.20
CA TYR A 193 -9.91 -9.63 5.22
C TYR A 193 -11.00 -8.69 4.69
N LEU A 194 -12.27 -9.08 4.86
CA LEU A 194 -13.42 -8.31 4.42
C LEU A 194 -14.38 -8.12 5.59
N GLY A 195 -14.57 -6.87 6.00
CA GLY A 195 -15.61 -6.52 6.98
C GLY A 195 -17.01 -6.56 6.37
N LYS A 196 -18.03 -6.60 7.23
CA LYS A 196 -19.43 -6.45 6.80
C LYS A 196 -19.89 -5.00 6.89
N ASN A 197 -20.87 -4.64 6.07
CA ASN A 197 -21.66 -3.42 6.29
C ASN A 197 -22.62 -3.66 7.47
N SER A 198 -22.51 -2.90 8.56
CA SER A 198 -23.29 -3.13 9.80
C SER A 198 -24.80 -2.93 9.67
N ASN A 199 -25.27 -2.28 8.60
CA ASN A 199 -26.70 -2.04 8.38
C ASN A 199 -27.35 -3.11 7.50
N THR A 200 -26.57 -3.71 6.60
CA THR A 200 -27.06 -4.72 5.63
C THR A 200 -26.50 -6.11 5.87
N ASP A 201 -25.54 -6.23 6.79
CA ASP A 201 -24.75 -7.42 7.12
C ASP A 201 -23.99 -8.08 5.97
N ARG A 202 -23.86 -7.38 4.82
CA ARG A 202 -23.16 -7.87 3.64
C ARG A 202 -21.68 -7.49 3.68
N GLY A 203 -20.79 -8.47 3.55
CA GLY A 203 -19.35 -8.24 3.29
C GLY A 203 -18.98 -8.29 1.81
N ILE A 204 -19.70 -9.09 1.02
CA ILE A 204 -19.51 -9.22 -0.43
C ILE A 204 -20.89 -9.24 -1.10
N SER A 205 -21.01 -8.69 -2.30
CA SER A 205 -22.19 -8.84 -3.14
C SER A 205 -21.76 -8.97 -4.60
N THR A 206 -22.05 -10.12 -5.21
CA THR A 206 -21.75 -10.40 -6.62
C THR A 206 -23.05 -10.54 -7.40
N LEU A 207 -23.14 -9.87 -8.56
CA LEU A 207 -24.28 -10.05 -9.48
C LEU A 207 -24.11 -11.29 -10.37
N GLY A 208 -22.87 -11.74 -10.57
CA GLY A 208 -22.52 -12.94 -11.31
C GLY A 208 -22.13 -14.11 -10.40
N THR A 209 -21.57 -15.15 -11.02
CA THR A 209 -21.10 -16.35 -10.31
C THR A 209 -19.82 -16.07 -9.52
N VAL A 210 -19.68 -16.77 -8.39
CA VAL A 210 -18.41 -16.89 -7.67
C VAL A 210 -17.83 -18.25 -8.01
N ASN A 211 -16.63 -18.27 -8.60
CA ASN A 211 -15.91 -19.51 -8.88
C ASN A 211 -14.89 -19.78 -7.77
N THR A 212 -15.06 -20.87 -7.03
CA THR A 212 -14.27 -21.17 -5.81
C THR A 212 -13.38 -22.42 -5.90
N LEU A 213 -13.10 -22.99 -7.08
CA LEU A 213 -12.32 -24.23 -7.31
C LEU A 213 -12.85 -25.51 -6.64
N GLY A 214 -13.29 -25.46 -5.37
CA GLY A 214 -13.83 -26.59 -4.62
C GLY A 214 -15.20 -27.06 -5.13
N ASN A 215 -15.63 -28.23 -4.66
CA ASN A 215 -16.79 -28.95 -5.24
C ASN A 215 -17.95 -29.21 -4.26
N ASP A 216 -17.74 -28.97 -2.97
CA ASP A 216 -18.73 -29.20 -1.92
C ASP A 216 -18.90 -28.01 -0.99
N TYR A 217 -20.03 -27.94 -0.30
CA TYR A 217 -20.20 -27.13 0.90
C TYR A 217 -19.86 -28.01 2.10
N ALA A 218 -18.93 -27.55 2.93
CA ALA A 218 -18.52 -28.24 4.12
C ALA A 218 -18.72 -27.39 5.37
N GLU A 219 -18.83 -28.03 6.52
CA GLU A 219 -18.83 -27.35 7.82
C GLU A 219 -17.72 -27.91 8.70
N TYR A 220 -17.10 -27.05 9.51
CA TYR A 220 -16.27 -27.51 10.61
C TYR A 220 -17.16 -28.17 11.67
N ILE A 221 -16.90 -29.44 11.96
CA ILE A 221 -17.58 -30.20 13.01
C ILE A 221 -16.51 -30.75 13.97
N PHE A 222 -16.78 -30.62 15.28
CA PHE A 222 -15.89 -31.11 16.33
C PHE A 222 -15.82 -32.63 16.34
N LYS A 223 -14.63 -33.16 16.58
CA LYS A 223 -14.35 -34.56 16.87
C LYS A 223 -14.83 -34.91 18.27
N CYS A 224 -15.42 -36.09 18.42
CA CYS A 224 -15.59 -36.67 19.76
C CYS A 224 -14.22 -37.00 20.35
N LEU A 225 -14.14 -37.08 21.68
CA LEU A 225 -12.87 -37.25 22.41
C LEU A 225 -12.06 -38.48 21.96
N LEU A 226 -12.75 -39.53 21.53
CA LEU A 226 -12.13 -40.81 21.15
C LEU A 226 -12.01 -41.00 19.62
N CYS A 227 -12.29 -39.95 18.84
CA CYS A 227 -12.20 -39.99 17.38
C CYS A 227 -10.74 -39.99 16.94
N GLY A 228 -10.38 -40.96 16.11
CA GLY A 228 -9.06 -41.04 15.49
C GLY A 228 -8.78 -39.98 14.43
N LEU A 229 -7.66 -40.18 13.74
CA LEU A 229 -7.34 -39.43 12.53
C LEU A 229 -8.29 -39.86 11.41
N ILE A 230 -8.95 -38.87 10.78
CA ILE A 230 -9.87 -39.10 9.67
C ILE A 230 -9.17 -38.68 8.37
N ALA A 231 -9.09 -39.56 7.38
CA ALA A 231 -8.56 -39.24 6.07
C ALA A 231 -9.58 -38.46 5.21
N LYS A 232 -9.10 -37.64 4.28
CA LYS A 232 -9.98 -36.99 3.29
C LYS A 232 -10.76 -38.06 2.50
N GLY A 233 -12.06 -37.86 2.28
CA GLY A 233 -12.93 -38.82 1.61
C GLY A 233 -13.35 -40.03 2.47
N GLN A 234 -12.91 -40.10 3.74
CA GLN A 234 -13.35 -41.15 4.65
C GLN A 234 -14.81 -40.92 5.05
N ILE A 235 -15.56 -42.03 5.18
CA ILE A 235 -16.91 -42.03 5.76
C ILE A 235 -16.77 -41.95 7.28
N ILE A 236 -17.52 -41.04 7.88
CA ILE A 236 -17.53 -40.81 9.32
C ILE A 236 -18.92 -40.93 9.88
N GLY A 237 -19.02 -41.14 11.18
CA GLY A 237 -20.25 -41.05 11.94
C GLY A 237 -20.43 -39.66 12.52
N ILE A 238 -21.67 -39.22 12.64
CA ILE A 238 -22.07 -38.08 13.46
C ILE A 238 -22.74 -38.66 14.71
N THR A 239 -22.30 -38.24 15.89
CA THR A 239 -22.85 -38.67 17.18
C THR A 239 -24.12 -37.89 17.54
N ALA A 240 -24.84 -38.34 18.58
CA ALA A 240 -26.00 -37.64 19.11
C ALA A 240 -25.68 -36.21 19.61
N ASP A 241 -24.42 -35.94 19.96
CA ASP A 241 -23.94 -34.64 20.44
C ASP A 241 -23.46 -33.71 19.30
N ASN A 242 -23.75 -34.05 18.04
CA ASN A 242 -23.29 -33.30 16.87
C ASN A 242 -21.76 -33.19 16.77
N THR A 243 -21.06 -34.26 17.17
CA THR A 243 -19.61 -34.43 16.95
C THR A 243 -19.34 -35.55 15.96
N ILE A 244 -18.18 -35.55 15.31
CA ILE A 244 -17.77 -36.63 14.42
C ILE A 244 -17.04 -37.74 15.17
N THR A 245 -17.26 -38.96 14.71
CA THR A 245 -16.64 -40.19 15.23
C THR A 245 -16.19 -41.07 14.07
N ASP A 246 -15.13 -41.85 14.31
CA ASP A 246 -14.69 -42.93 13.43
C ASP A 246 -15.26 -44.29 13.86
N ARG A 247 -16.05 -44.33 14.96
CA ARG A 247 -16.62 -45.56 15.52
C ARG A 247 -18.07 -45.77 15.11
N TRP A 248 -18.37 -46.98 14.67
CA TRP A 248 -19.73 -47.35 14.24
C TRP A 248 -20.76 -47.25 15.38
N ALA A 249 -20.40 -47.70 16.58
CA ALA A 249 -21.33 -47.78 17.71
C ALA A 249 -21.82 -46.40 18.20
N ASP A 250 -21.04 -45.35 17.96
CA ASP A 250 -21.33 -43.99 18.42
C ASP A 250 -22.11 -43.18 17.37
N ALA A 251 -22.24 -43.70 16.14
CA ALA A 251 -22.81 -42.98 15.00
C ALA A 251 -24.34 -43.09 14.97
N VAL A 252 -25.03 -41.95 14.95
CA VAL A 252 -26.48 -41.85 14.68
C VAL A 252 -26.79 -41.51 13.22
N MET A 253 -25.83 -40.88 12.54
CA MET A 253 -25.87 -40.57 11.10
C MET A 253 -24.47 -40.71 10.52
N PHE A 254 -24.35 -40.64 9.19
CA PHE A 254 -23.07 -40.78 8.49
C PHE A 254 -22.86 -39.66 7.48
N ALA A 255 -21.61 -39.25 7.30
CA ALA A 255 -21.22 -38.24 6.32
C ALA A 255 -19.81 -38.53 5.78
N ILE A 256 -19.28 -37.64 4.94
CA ILE A 256 -17.98 -37.80 4.29
C ILE A 256 -17.09 -36.62 4.69
N LYS A 257 -15.84 -36.89 5.09
CA LYS A 257 -14.85 -35.83 5.25
C LYS A 257 -14.54 -35.19 3.90
N SER A 258 -14.74 -33.88 3.80
CA SER A 258 -14.51 -33.11 2.59
C SER A 258 -13.06 -33.23 2.10
N THR A 259 -12.89 -33.26 0.78
CA THR A 259 -11.57 -33.31 0.14
C THR A 259 -11.08 -31.93 -0.31
N ALA A 260 -12.01 -31.12 -0.85
CA ALA A 260 -11.77 -29.82 -1.49
C ALA A 260 -13.05 -28.94 -1.47
N PRO A 261 -13.40 -28.34 -0.31
CA PRO A 261 -14.63 -27.56 -0.18
C PRO A 261 -14.56 -26.24 -0.94
N SER A 262 -15.68 -25.88 -1.55
CA SER A 262 -15.95 -24.61 -2.25
C SER A 262 -16.29 -23.48 -1.28
N PHE A 263 -17.00 -23.83 -0.20
CA PHE A 263 -17.37 -22.96 0.90
C PHE A 263 -17.26 -23.77 2.19
N VAL A 264 -16.80 -23.13 3.26
CA VAL A 264 -16.68 -23.74 4.59
C VAL A 264 -17.44 -22.89 5.60
N GLY A 265 -18.46 -23.47 6.23
CA GLY A 265 -19.20 -22.88 7.35
C GLY A 265 -18.69 -23.36 8.71
N GLY A 266 -19.27 -22.83 9.79
CA GLY A 266 -18.96 -23.27 11.15
C GLY A 266 -17.60 -22.82 11.69
N ASP A 267 -17.07 -21.70 11.21
CA ASP A 267 -15.73 -21.18 11.55
C ASP A 267 -15.64 -20.55 12.96
N SER A 268 -16.22 -21.21 13.97
CA SER A 268 -16.18 -20.82 15.38
C SER A 268 -15.26 -21.72 16.22
N TRP A 269 -14.62 -22.71 15.59
CA TRP A 269 -13.80 -23.73 16.25
C TRP A 269 -12.56 -23.17 16.97
N ALA A 270 -12.04 -22.04 16.51
CA ALA A 270 -10.87 -21.36 17.09
C ALA A 270 -11.23 -20.35 18.19
N SER A 271 -12.50 -20.18 18.53
CA SER A 271 -12.95 -19.11 19.44
C SER A 271 -12.27 -19.14 20.82
N SER A 272 -11.89 -20.32 21.31
CA SER A 272 -11.17 -20.49 22.57
C SER A 272 -9.70 -20.06 22.53
N ALA A 273 -9.10 -19.94 21.34
CA ALA A 273 -7.72 -19.44 21.18
C ALA A 273 -7.60 -17.92 21.42
N GLY A 274 -8.74 -17.21 21.49
CA GLY A 274 -8.79 -15.76 21.65
C GLY A 274 -8.46 -15.00 20.37
N PRO A 275 -8.32 -13.66 20.45
CA PRO A 275 -7.84 -12.86 19.33
C PRO A 275 -6.35 -13.10 19.09
N ARG A 276 -5.92 -12.98 17.82
CA ARG A 276 -4.48 -12.95 17.50
C ARG A 276 -3.84 -11.77 18.24
N PRO A 277 -2.71 -11.95 18.94
CA PRO A 277 -2.04 -10.85 19.65
C PRO A 277 -1.65 -9.72 18.69
N GLU A 278 -1.90 -8.48 19.11
CA GLU A 278 -1.43 -7.29 18.42
C GLU A 278 0.02 -6.98 18.85
N PRO A 279 0.93 -6.68 17.91
CA PRO A 279 2.30 -6.33 18.25
C PRO A 279 2.37 -5.08 19.14
N GLN A 280 3.08 -5.17 20.26
CA GLN A 280 3.33 -4.07 21.18
C GLN A 280 4.66 -3.38 20.91
N ALA A 281 5.60 -4.06 20.24
CA ALA A 281 6.85 -3.47 19.80
C ALA A 281 6.54 -2.30 18.85
N GLY A 282 6.80 -1.09 19.33
CA GLY A 282 6.70 0.13 18.53
C GLY A 282 7.72 0.15 17.38
N PRO A 283 7.90 1.30 16.69
CA PRO A 283 8.91 1.40 15.66
C PRO A 283 10.31 1.10 16.23
N VAL A 284 11.13 0.40 15.45
CA VAL A 284 12.52 0.10 15.80
C VAL A 284 13.23 1.42 16.14
N PRO A 285 13.84 1.56 17.33
CA PRO A 285 14.61 2.75 17.67
C PRO A 285 15.74 2.95 16.67
N ILE A 286 15.86 4.17 16.17
CA ILE A 286 16.95 4.58 15.29
C ILE A 286 18.03 5.30 16.11
N PRO A 287 19.32 5.00 15.91
CA PRO A 287 20.39 5.71 16.58
C PRO A 287 20.43 7.16 16.10
N ALA A 288 20.58 8.10 17.03
CA ALA A 288 20.82 9.50 16.67
C ALA A 288 22.15 9.62 15.91
N PRO A 289 22.24 10.40 14.81
CA PRO A 289 23.48 10.61 14.09
C PRO A 289 24.53 11.32 14.97
N ARG A 290 25.82 11.03 14.76
CA ARG A 290 26.93 11.71 15.46
C ARG A 290 27.32 12.97 14.69
N ARG A 291 27.70 14.04 15.41
CA ARG A 291 28.11 15.34 14.85
C ARG A 291 29.30 15.28 13.87
N ILE A 292 30.24 14.34 14.02
CA ILE A 292 31.34 14.18 13.04
C ILE A 292 30.85 13.81 11.63
N ASP A 293 29.63 13.28 11.53
CA ASP A 293 28.97 12.94 10.27
C ASP A 293 28.13 14.11 9.71
N VAL A 294 28.03 15.23 10.45
CA VAL A 294 27.29 16.47 10.08
C VAL A 294 28.21 17.68 10.30
N LEU A 295 29.16 17.88 9.39
CA LEU A 295 30.10 19.01 9.45
C LEU A 295 29.51 20.24 8.75
N GLU A 296 29.17 21.28 9.52
CA GLU A 296 28.93 22.61 8.98
C GLU A 296 30.17 23.49 9.24
N GLN A 297 30.85 23.86 8.16
CA GLN A 297 32.07 24.65 8.17
C GLN A 297 31.73 26.10 7.82
N LEU A 298 32.09 27.04 8.70
CA LEU A 298 32.01 28.46 8.38
C LEU A 298 33.37 28.98 7.90
N PRO A 299 33.42 29.75 6.80
CA PRO A 299 34.64 30.42 6.38
C PRO A 299 35.08 31.41 7.46
N VAL A 300 36.37 31.38 7.79
CA VAL A 300 37.00 32.35 8.68
C VAL A 300 37.19 33.65 7.88
N PRO A 301 36.56 34.77 8.30
CA PRO A 301 36.72 36.05 7.60
C PRO A 301 38.21 36.42 7.46
N ASP A 302 38.57 36.96 6.30
CA ASP A 302 39.89 37.55 6.00
C ASP A 302 41.10 36.58 5.99
N THR A 303 40.87 35.29 5.69
CA THR A 303 41.95 34.31 5.46
C THR A 303 42.17 34.03 3.96
N ASN A 304 43.43 33.99 3.53
CA ASN A 304 43.83 33.58 2.18
C ASN A 304 45.07 32.67 2.25
N PRO A 305 44.97 31.38 1.89
CA PRO A 305 43.79 30.71 1.35
C PRO A 305 42.62 30.63 2.36
N PRO A 306 41.37 30.43 1.89
CA PRO A 306 40.21 30.38 2.77
C PRO A 306 40.36 29.28 3.83
N GLU A 307 40.40 29.68 5.09
CA GLU A 307 40.36 28.76 6.22
C GLU A 307 38.91 28.58 6.66
N TYR A 308 38.58 27.38 7.11
CA TYR A 308 37.25 27.04 7.60
C TYR A 308 37.35 26.65 9.08
N ARG A 309 36.40 27.13 9.89
CA ARG A 309 36.27 26.71 11.29
C ARG A 309 34.97 25.95 11.49
N ASP A 310 35.03 24.90 12.30
CA ASP A 310 33.86 24.13 12.66
C ASP A 310 32.99 24.93 13.65
N VAL A 311 31.68 24.99 13.40
CA VAL A 311 30.73 25.66 14.32
C VAL A 311 30.40 24.72 15.47
N VAL A 312 30.73 25.10 16.70
CA VAL A 312 30.33 24.37 17.92
C VAL A 312 28.93 24.85 18.36
N ILE A 313 27.92 24.02 18.14
CA ILE A 313 26.56 24.22 18.65
C ILE A 313 26.50 23.71 20.10
N PRO A 314 25.89 24.44 21.06
CA PRO A 314 25.67 23.97 22.43
C PRO A 314 24.72 22.74 22.46
N GLY A 315 25.13 21.63 23.13
CA GLY A 315 24.31 20.41 23.27
C GLY A 315 24.97 19.07 22.84
N ASP A 316 26.25 19.08 22.44
CA ASP A 316 26.94 17.93 21.80
C ASP A 316 28.40 17.70 22.23
N THR A 317 28.69 17.80 23.52
CA THR A 317 29.92 17.29 24.14
C THR A 317 29.99 15.75 24.09
N ASP A 318 31.17 15.15 24.27
CA ASP A 318 31.30 13.68 24.39
C ASP A 318 30.39 13.10 25.49
N ALA A 319 30.13 13.88 26.54
CA ALA A 319 29.21 13.51 27.62
C ALA A 319 27.74 13.49 27.14
N GLU A 320 27.31 14.47 26.34
CA GLU A 320 25.96 14.51 25.75
C GLU A 320 25.78 13.42 24.69
N TRP A 321 26.82 13.10 23.92
CA TRP A 321 26.82 11.95 23.00
C TRP A 321 26.72 10.61 23.74
N ALA A 322 27.49 10.42 24.81
CA ALA A 322 27.39 9.23 25.65
C ALA A 322 25.98 9.09 26.24
N ALA A 323 25.33 10.20 26.62
CA ALA A 323 23.94 10.20 27.09
C ALA A 323 22.95 9.81 25.98
N LYS A 324 23.12 10.31 24.75
CA LYS A 324 22.29 9.91 23.58
C LYS A 324 22.45 8.42 23.26
N GLN A 325 23.67 7.89 23.32
CA GLN A 325 23.94 6.46 23.12
C GLN A 325 23.34 5.60 24.24
N ALA A 326 23.43 6.05 25.49
CA ALA A 326 22.78 5.37 26.62
C ALA A 326 21.24 5.36 26.48
N ALA A 327 20.64 6.47 26.05
CA ALA A 327 19.21 6.55 25.78
C ALA A 327 18.79 5.64 24.62
N TYR A 328 19.58 5.60 23.52
CA TYR A 328 19.36 4.68 22.41
C TYR A 328 19.45 3.22 22.86
N ALA A 329 20.50 2.85 23.60
CA ALA A 329 20.68 1.49 24.10
C ALA A 329 19.52 1.07 25.03
N ALA A 330 19.05 1.97 25.89
CA ALA A 330 17.88 1.73 26.73
C ALA A 330 16.60 1.55 25.92
N ALA A 331 16.35 2.42 24.93
CA ALA A 331 15.20 2.30 24.02
C ALA A 331 15.27 1.01 23.20
N ARG A 332 16.45 0.62 22.73
CA ARG A 332 16.68 -0.61 21.99
C ARG A 332 16.44 -1.85 22.85
N ALA A 333 16.94 -1.88 24.08
CA ALA A 333 16.68 -2.98 25.01
C ALA A 333 15.18 -3.11 25.33
N ALA A 334 14.47 -1.99 25.50
CA ALA A 334 13.02 -2.00 25.70
C ALA A 334 12.27 -2.50 24.46
N TYR A 335 12.69 -2.09 23.25
CA TYR A 335 12.15 -2.60 22.00
C TYR A 335 12.38 -4.10 21.84
N ASP A 336 13.61 -4.59 22.05
CA ASP A 336 13.96 -6.00 21.92
C ASP A 336 13.17 -6.87 22.92
N ALA A 337 12.97 -6.38 24.15
CA ALA A 337 12.13 -7.04 25.16
C ALA A 337 10.65 -7.10 24.73
N ALA A 338 10.09 -6.01 24.20
CA ALA A 338 8.72 -5.99 23.68
C ALA A 338 8.54 -6.91 22.47
N ALA A 339 9.50 -6.90 21.54
CA ALA A 339 9.50 -7.79 20.37
C ALA A 339 9.56 -9.27 20.76
N GLN A 340 10.30 -9.61 21.81
CA GLN A 340 10.32 -10.98 22.35
C GLN A 340 8.96 -11.37 22.95
N LEU A 341 8.33 -10.47 23.72
CA LEU A 341 6.98 -10.72 24.27
C LEU A 341 5.94 -10.92 23.15
N ASP A 342 6.01 -10.12 22.09
CA ASP A 342 5.16 -10.27 20.91
C ASP A 342 5.36 -11.64 20.23
N ALA A 343 6.61 -12.06 20.06
CA ALA A 343 6.94 -13.35 19.48
C ALA A 343 6.43 -14.53 20.35
N ASP A 344 6.61 -14.45 21.66
CA ASP A 344 6.14 -15.46 22.60
C ASP A 344 4.61 -15.55 22.63
N ALA A 345 3.93 -14.40 22.65
CA ALA A 345 2.48 -14.32 22.60
C ALA A 345 1.93 -14.91 21.29
N LEU A 346 2.55 -14.58 20.16
CA LEU A 346 2.19 -15.12 18.86
C LEU A 346 2.38 -16.64 18.80
N HIS A 347 3.51 -17.13 19.33
CA HIS A 347 3.79 -18.57 19.39
C HIS A 347 2.77 -19.32 20.25
N ALA A 348 2.39 -18.77 21.41
CA ALA A 348 1.37 -19.34 22.28
C ALA A 348 -0.01 -19.37 21.58
N PHE A 349 -0.38 -18.29 20.89
CA PHE A 349 -1.60 -18.21 20.10
C PHE A 349 -1.61 -19.25 18.95
N GLU A 350 -0.54 -19.34 18.17
CA GLU A 350 -0.43 -20.30 17.05
C GLU A 350 -0.47 -21.75 17.53
N THR A 351 0.14 -22.03 18.69
CA THR A 351 0.07 -23.35 19.33
C THR A 351 -1.38 -23.69 19.75
N ALA A 352 -2.08 -22.74 20.38
CA ALA A 352 -3.49 -22.93 20.76
C ALA A 352 -4.40 -23.07 19.54
N LEU A 353 -4.16 -22.31 18.48
CA LEU A 353 -4.89 -22.36 17.23
C LEU A 353 -4.72 -23.71 16.54
N GLU A 354 -3.48 -24.21 16.42
CA GLU A 354 -3.24 -25.52 15.82
C GLU A 354 -3.87 -26.64 16.66
N ALA A 355 -3.78 -26.55 17.99
CA ALA A 355 -4.46 -27.51 18.87
C ALA A 355 -5.98 -27.51 18.66
N ALA A 356 -6.62 -26.34 18.57
CA ALA A 356 -8.04 -26.22 18.26
C ALA A 356 -8.37 -26.78 16.87
N ARG A 357 -7.54 -26.51 15.87
CA ARG A 357 -7.71 -26.98 14.48
C ARG A 357 -7.66 -28.51 14.37
N GLN A 358 -6.93 -29.19 15.25
CA GLN A 358 -6.91 -30.66 15.31
C GLN A 358 -8.21 -31.27 15.88
N THR A 359 -9.01 -30.48 16.61
CA THR A 359 -10.28 -30.95 17.20
C THR A 359 -11.46 -30.91 16.23
N VAL A 360 -11.30 -30.37 15.03
CA VAL A 360 -12.37 -30.26 14.04
C VAL A 360 -11.96 -30.86 12.70
N ASP A 361 -12.94 -31.27 11.91
CA ASP A 361 -12.75 -31.57 10.49
C ASP A 361 -13.84 -30.93 9.64
N ARG A 362 -13.53 -30.72 8.35
CA ARG A 362 -14.48 -30.21 7.36
C ARG A 362 -15.29 -31.37 6.81
N ILE A 363 -16.58 -31.40 7.13
CA ILE A 363 -17.49 -32.47 6.73
C ILE A 363 -18.38 -31.95 5.61
N ALA A 364 -18.45 -32.71 4.52
CA ALA A 364 -19.25 -32.34 3.38
C ALA A 364 -20.74 -32.52 3.67
N ILE A 365 -21.50 -31.44 3.53
CA ILE A 365 -22.95 -31.41 3.77
C ILE A 365 -23.72 -31.46 2.45
N ALA A 366 -23.16 -30.87 1.39
CA ALA A 366 -23.75 -30.87 0.05
C ALA A 366 -22.68 -30.76 -1.04
N GLY A 367 -23.03 -31.10 -2.27
CA GLY A 367 -22.13 -31.01 -3.43
C GLY A 367 -21.48 -32.35 -3.75
N ARG A 368 -20.24 -32.33 -4.24
CA ARG A 368 -19.58 -33.52 -4.79
C ARG A 368 -18.26 -33.82 -4.10
N VAL A 369 -18.05 -35.07 -3.72
CA VAL A 369 -16.87 -35.49 -2.94
C VAL A 369 -16.36 -36.85 -3.42
N PRO A 370 -15.05 -37.02 -3.61
CA PRO A 370 -14.43 -38.34 -3.74
C PRO A 370 -14.47 -39.07 -2.40
N VAL A 371 -15.07 -40.24 -2.35
CA VAL A 371 -15.13 -41.10 -1.17
C VAL A 371 -14.17 -42.27 -1.30
N ASN A 372 -13.59 -42.72 -0.20
CA ASN A 372 -12.60 -43.80 -0.17
C ASN A 372 -13.26 -45.19 -0.30
N VAL A 373 -14.09 -45.38 -1.33
CA VAL A 373 -14.71 -46.64 -1.71
C VAL A 373 -14.33 -46.92 -3.16
N LEU A 374 -13.74 -48.10 -3.39
CA LEU A 374 -13.30 -48.57 -4.70
C LEU A 374 -14.32 -49.56 -5.29
N GLY A 375 -14.25 -49.77 -6.60
CA GLY A 375 -15.06 -50.79 -7.30
C GLY A 375 -16.54 -50.44 -7.47
N ALA A 376 -16.94 -49.22 -7.12
CA ALA A 376 -18.29 -48.72 -7.38
C ALA A 376 -18.50 -48.40 -8.86
N GLN A 377 -19.76 -48.32 -9.27
CA GLN A 377 -20.18 -47.88 -10.60
C GLN A 377 -21.03 -46.61 -10.51
N PRO A 378 -21.01 -45.74 -11.53
CA PRO A 378 -21.94 -44.61 -11.60
C PRO A 378 -23.38 -45.09 -11.45
N GLY A 379 -24.13 -44.45 -10.55
CA GLY A 379 -25.50 -44.85 -10.20
C GLY A 379 -25.63 -45.59 -8.87
N ASP A 380 -24.55 -46.23 -8.39
CA ASP A 380 -24.52 -46.91 -7.09
C ASP A 380 -24.72 -45.93 -5.93
N TYR A 381 -25.22 -46.43 -4.82
CA TYR A 381 -25.22 -45.74 -3.54
C TYR A 381 -24.06 -46.19 -2.69
N ILE A 382 -23.43 -45.24 -2.01
CA ILE A 382 -22.41 -45.55 -1.02
C ILE A 382 -23.08 -45.66 0.35
N VAL A 383 -23.13 -46.89 0.85
CA VAL A 383 -23.82 -47.26 2.09
C VAL A 383 -22.77 -47.53 3.16
N PRO A 384 -22.76 -46.77 4.26
CA PRO A 384 -21.94 -47.06 5.42
C PRO A 384 -22.24 -48.44 6.00
N VAL A 385 -21.19 -49.20 6.30
CA VAL A 385 -21.24 -50.48 7.02
C VAL A 385 -20.18 -50.53 8.11
N GLN A 386 -20.43 -51.38 9.10
CA GLN A 386 -19.51 -51.60 10.21
C GLN A 386 -18.29 -52.41 9.73
N ASP A 387 -17.10 -51.94 10.10
CA ASP A 387 -15.83 -52.65 9.89
C ASP A 387 -15.07 -52.75 11.21
N GLY A 388 -15.21 -53.88 11.91
CA GLY A 388 -14.78 -54.01 13.30
C GLY A 388 -15.46 -52.97 14.19
N GLN A 389 -14.68 -52.08 14.79
CA GLN A 389 -15.20 -50.93 15.54
C GLN A 389 -15.44 -49.69 14.67
N GLY A 390 -14.87 -49.68 13.46
CA GLY A 390 -14.84 -48.54 12.55
C GLY A 390 -15.98 -48.53 11.54
N ILE A 391 -15.90 -47.57 10.62
CA ILE A 391 -16.89 -47.30 9.58
C ILE A 391 -16.21 -47.43 8.22
N THR A 392 -16.78 -48.24 7.33
CA THR A 392 -16.41 -48.30 5.92
C THR A 392 -17.64 -48.13 5.03
N GLY A 393 -17.47 -48.15 3.71
CA GLY A 393 -18.55 -48.02 2.75
C GLY A 393 -18.57 -49.17 1.75
N ILE A 394 -19.77 -49.60 1.36
CA ILE A 394 -19.99 -50.49 0.23
C ILE A 394 -20.79 -49.78 -0.86
N ALA A 395 -20.51 -50.13 -2.11
CA ALA A 395 -21.34 -49.75 -3.23
C ALA A 395 -22.54 -50.71 -3.34
N VAL A 396 -23.75 -50.16 -3.43
CA VAL A 396 -24.98 -50.93 -3.62
C VAL A 396 -25.70 -50.36 -4.83
N HIS A 397 -26.00 -51.22 -5.81
CA HIS A 397 -26.72 -50.80 -7.01
C HIS A 397 -28.12 -50.28 -6.67
N ALA A 398 -28.62 -49.33 -7.45
CA ALA A 398 -29.89 -48.67 -7.19
C ALA A 398 -31.09 -49.64 -7.19
N ASP A 399 -31.00 -50.74 -7.93
CA ASP A 399 -32.06 -51.76 -7.98
C ASP A 399 -32.01 -52.73 -6.78
N ASP A 400 -30.87 -52.83 -6.11
CA ASP A 400 -30.64 -53.77 -4.99
C ASP A 400 -30.74 -53.09 -3.61
N ILE A 401 -30.77 -51.75 -3.58
CA ILE A 401 -30.74 -51.00 -2.33
C ILE A 401 -32.05 -51.12 -1.55
N LYS A 402 -31.92 -51.43 -0.26
CA LYS A 402 -33.05 -51.48 0.66
C LYS A 402 -33.27 -50.11 1.32
N MET A 403 -34.52 -49.81 1.69
CA MET A 403 -34.86 -48.52 2.32
C MET A 403 -33.98 -48.15 3.53
N PRO A 404 -33.64 -49.06 4.46
CA PRO A 404 -32.72 -48.73 5.56
C PRO A 404 -31.28 -48.42 5.14
N GLN A 405 -30.83 -48.96 4.00
CA GLN A 405 -29.53 -48.66 3.41
C GLN A 405 -29.57 -47.31 2.71
N TYR A 406 -30.65 -47.02 1.97
CA TYR A 406 -30.87 -45.74 1.31
C TYR A 406 -30.94 -44.57 2.32
N LEU A 407 -31.66 -44.76 3.44
CA LEU A 407 -31.78 -43.76 4.49
C LEU A 407 -30.41 -43.37 5.08
N ARG A 408 -29.50 -44.33 5.26
CA ARG A 408 -28.15 -44.10 5.82
C ARG A 408 -27.07 -43.81 4.78
N ALA A 409 -27.37 -43.95 3.49
CA ALA A 409 -26.38 -43.74 2.42
C ALA A 409 -25.86 -42.30 2.44
N VAL A 410 -24.54 -42.15 2.22
CA VAL A 410 -23.86 -40.84 2.26
C VAL A 410 -23.89 -40.10 0.92
N GLY A 411 -24.24 -40.79 -0.16
CA GLY A 411 -24.32 -40.21 -1.49
C GLY A 411 -24.54 -41.24 -2.58
N ARG A 412 -24.74 -40.73 -3.78
CA ARG A 412 -24.88 -41.52 -5.02
C ARG A 412 -23.69 -41.25 -5.93
N VAL A 413 -23.08 -42.30 -6.46
CA VAL A 413 -21.92 -42.22 -7.34
C VAL A 413 -22.34 -41.59 -8.68
N ILE A 414 -21.62 -40.55 -9.11
CA ILE A 414 -21.83 -39.85 -10.38
C ILE A 414 -20.73 -40.12 -11.40
N SER A 415 -19.53 -40.42 -10.92
CA SER A 415 -18.38 -40.83 -11.75
C SER A 415 -17.34 -41.53 -10.87
N ILE A 416 -16.29 -42.05 -11.50
CA ILE A 416 -15.15 -42.68 -10.83
C ILE A 416 -13.92 -41.79 -11.08
N GLU A 417 -13.17 -41.49 -10.02
CA GLU A 417 -11.91 -40.75 -10.10
C GLU A 417 -10.84 -41.57 -10.83
N PRO A 418 -9.78 -40.93 -11.37
CA PRO A 418 -8.67 -41.65 -12.01
C PRO A 418 -7.97 -42.68 -11.10
N ASP A 419 -8.05 -42.48 -9.78
CA ASP A 419 -7.50 -43.39 -8.77
C ASP A 419 -8.47 -44.52 -8.36
N GLY A 420 -9.63 -44.62 -9.01
CA GLY A 420 -10.64 -45.65 -8.78
C GLY A 420 -11.63 -45.36 -7.67
N ARG A 421 -11.50 -44.23 -6.96
CA ARG A 421 -12.46 -43.83 -5.92
C ARG A 421 -13.78 -43.38 -6.50
N ALA A 422 -14.86 -43.70 -5.81
CA ALA A 422 -16.18 -43.21 -6.16
C ALA A 422 -16.27 -41.69 -5.95
N TYR A 423 -16.72 -40.96 -6.97
CA TYR A 423 -17.08 -39.55 -6.85
C TYR A 423 -18.58 -39.46 -6.66
N VAL A 424 -19.02 -38.99 -5.49
CA VAL A 424 -20.44 -39.00 -5.12
C VAL A 424 -21.04 -37.60 -5.15
N MET A 425 -22.31 -37.52 -5.53
CA MET A 425 -23.18 -36.44 -5.09
C MET A 425 -23.57 -36.75 -3.63
N VAL A 426 -23.18 -35.85 -2.71
CA VAL A 426 -23.46 -35.98 -1.27
C VAL A 426 -24.97 -35.95 -1.06
N LYS A 427 -25.48 -36.91 -0.30
CA LYS A 427 -26.88 -36.94 0.11
C LYS A 427 -27.04 -36.06 1.34
N ALA A 428 -27.81 -35.00 1.21
CA ALA A 428 -28.28 -34.25 2.38
C ALA A 428 -29.10 -35.21 3.26
N VAL A 429 -28.75 -35.26 4.54
CA VAL A 429 -29.42 -36.07 5.56
C VAL A 429 -30.54 -35.31 6.24
#